data_AF-A0A7J2LX02-F1
#
_entry.id   AF-A0A7J2LX02-F1
#
_cell.length_a   1.000
_cell.length_b   1.000
_cell.length_c   1.000
_cell.angle_alpha   90.00
_cell.angle_beta   90.00
_cell.angle_gamma   90.00
#
_symmetry.space_group_name_H-M   'P 1'
#
loop_
_entity.id
_entity.type
_entity.pdbx_description
1 polymer ?
#
loop_
_entity_poly.entity_id
_entity_poly.type
_entity_poly.pdbx_seq_one_letter_code
_entity_poly.pdbx_strand_id
1 'polypeptide(L)'
;MVAEGSPSPKHSFHVEVCARTVEVAEDEVVFPLAPHEPHRKSAGARYPYDPPLLDRPDGFQRTLWGQQPEEISRRSITLAGVIAQLSLTLVKGFPALTFTVDDKRVLVVADLHLGLEDELAAKGVSIPDLSSRISLGLIDLVKKQSPDIIVLLGDVKHGVGLPSLRVRQIIRETLCDLLELTEEICIIKGNHDGGLEEIIPQGVRIIGPRGEVIGDLGLIHGHSWPADEIFSCRLVLAGHIHPAVRVTDPGTGHASIVRAWMIVPWRREALEERLGTPVSRESRVLVLPAFNRYVGYGVVSGQTRMRRFGPLAFHALDMKRAHFFSLDGHYLGSAAECSL
;
A
#
# COMPACT_ATOMS: atom_id res chain seq x y z
N MET A 1 61.71 11.61 -23.43
CA MET A 1 60.62 12.14 -24.28
C MET A 1 59.33 11.51 -23.82
N VAL A 2 58.35 12.38 -23.59
CA VAL A 2 57.02 12.12 -23.00
C VAL A 2 56.01 11.90 -24.13
N ALA A 3 55.03 11.03 -23.89
CA ALA A 3 53.64 11.13 -24.34
C ALA A 3 52.83 10.17 -23.43
N GLU A 4 52.30 10.60 -22.29
CA GLU A 4 51.00 11.27 -22.03
C GLU A 4 49.75 10.58 -22.63
N GLY A 5 48.83 10.16 -21.72
CA GLY A 5 47.39 10.34 -21.90
C GLY A 5 46.50 9.12 -22.13
N SER A 6 46.07 8.44 -21.06
CA SER A 6 44.75 7.76 -21.01
C SER A 6 44.24 7.75 -19.56
N PRO A 7 43.00 8.21 -19.28
CA PRO A 7 42.52 8.42 -17.92
C PRO A 7 42.24 7.10 -17.21
N SER A 8 42.62 7.03 -15.94
CA SER A 8 42.19 6.00 -14.99
C SER A 8 40.66 5.99 -14.86
N PRO A 9 40.01 4.81 -14.82
CA PRO A 9 38.57 4.75 -14.58
C PRO A 9 38.27 5.31 -13.18
N LYS A 10 37.62 6.47 -13.16
CA LYS A 10 36.92 6.99 -11.98
C LYS A 10 35.62 6.19 -11.86
N HIS A 11 35.28 5.84 -10.62
CA HIS A 11 34.07 5.13 -10.18
C HIS A 11 34.24 3.62 -9.95
N SER A 12 34.78 3.31 -8.77
CA SER A 12 34.38 2.12 -8.00
C SER A 12 32.98 2.32 -7.45
N PHE A 13 32.05 1.40 -7.69
CA PHE A 13 30.84 1.27 -6.88
C PHE A 13 30.80 -0.14 -6.28
N HIS A 14 30.88 -0.18 -4.96
CA HIS A 14 30.58 -1.36 -4.16
C HIS A 14 29.08 -1.39 -3.92
N VAL A 15 28.41 -2.47 -4.33
CA VAL A 15 27.05 -2.79 -3.89
C VAL A 15 27.17 -4.09 -3.09
N GLU A 16 27.17 -3.96 -1.77
CA GLU A 16 27.07 -5.09 -0.85
C GLU A 16 25.60 -5.26 -0.46
N VAL A 17 24.95 -6.27 -1.03
CA VAL A 17 23.65 -6.74 -0.55
C VAL A 17 23.94 -7.89 0.42
N CYS A 18 23.88 -7.62 1.71
CA CYS A 18 23.95 -8.67 2.72
C CYS A 18 22.61 -9.43 2.72
N ALA A 19 22.54 -10.50 1.92
CA ALA A 19 21.53 -11.54 2.10
C ALA A 19 21.80 -12.23 3.45
N ARG A 20 20.89 -12.10 4.41
CA ARG A 20 20.80 -13.04 5.53
C ARG A 20 19.45 -13.72 5.49
N THR A 21 19.52 -15.03 5.38
CA THR A 21 18.44 -15.99 5.54
C THR A 21 17.87 -15.82 6.95
N VAL A 22 16.59 -15.44 7.05
CA VAL A 22 15.84 -15.50 8.29
C VAL A 22 14.94 -16.72 8.15
N GLU A 23 15.05 -17.67 9.08
CA GLU A 23 14.10 -18.79 9.18
C GLU A 23 12.72 -18.22 9.51
N VAL A 24 11.75 -18.48 8.64
CA VAL A 24 10.37 -17.98 8.75
C VAL A 24 9.48 -19.13 9.19
N ALA A 25 8.79 -18.98 10.33
CA ALA A 25 7.70 -19.87 10.72
C ALA A 25 6.59 -19.81 9.65
N GLU A 26 5.98 -20.97 9.34
CA GLU A 26 5.58 -21.29 7.97
C GLU A 26 4.55 -20.38 7.29
N ASP A 27 3.65 -19.66 7.96
CA ASP A 27 2.55 -18.99 7.22
C ASP A 27 2.14 -17.57 7.63
N GLU A 28 2.68 -17.01 8.73
CA GLU A 28 2.32 -15.65 9.18
C GLU A 28 3.51 -14.96 9.86
N VAL A 29 3.69 -13.66 9.61
CA VAL A 29 4.68 -12.84 10.31
C VAL A 29 3.97 -12.10 11.44
N VAL A 30 3.95 -12.69 12.64
CA VAL A 30 3.33 -12.12 13.85
C VAL A 30 4.40 -11.49 14.73
N PHE A 31 4.18 -10.25 15.20
CA PHE A 31 5.06 -9.56 16.13
C PHE A 31 4.33 -9.18 17.42
N PRO A 32 4.95 -9.38 18.60
CA PRO A 32 4.30 -9.13 19.89
C PRO A 32 4.17 -7.63 20.19
N LEU A 33 3.00 -7.24 20.72
CA LEU A 33 2.73 -5.92 21.28
C LEU A 33 3.29 -5.81 22.71
N ALA A 34 3.66 -4.60 23.13
CA ALA A 34 3.56 -4.21 24.54
C ALA A 34 2.18 -3.56 24.77
N PRO A 35 1.48 -3.86 25.88
CA PRO A 35 0.14 -3.34 26.13
C PRO A 35 0.16 -1.82 26.44
N HIS A 36 -0.89 -1.10 26.06
CA HIS A 36 -1.15 0.27 26.53
C HIS A 36 -2.56 0.36 27.14
N GLU A 37 -2.67 1.02 28.30
CA GLU A 37 -3.91 1.25 29.03
C GLU A 37 -4.84 2.27 28.33
N PRO A 38 -6.17 2.13 28.42
CA PRO A 38 -7.10 3.09 27.84
C PRO A 38 -7.10 4.44 28.59
N HIS A 39 -7.19 5.53 27.80
CA HIS A 39 -7.13 6.92 28.23
C HIS A 39 -8.04 7.28 29.42
N ARG A 40 -7.47 7.88 30.47
CA ARG A 40 -8.20 8.69 31.46
C ARG A 40 -8.02 10.17 31.11
N LYS A 41 -9.12 10.94 31.01
CA LYS A 41 -9.06 12.40 30.82
C LYS A 41 -8.45 13.04 32.06
N SER A 42 -7.30 13.71 31.92
CA SER A 42 -6.92 14.81 32.81
C SER A 42 -6.00 15.79 32.09
N ALA A 43 -6.19 17.05 32.45
CA ALA A 43 -5.66 18.25 31.82
C ALA A 43 -4.13 18.34 31.89
N GLY A 44 -3.53 18.95 30.86
CA GLY A 44 -2.22 19.58 30.94
C GLY A 44 -1.05 18.64 31.18
N ALA A 45 -0.61 17.92 30.14
CA ALA A 45 0.76 17.40 30.10
C ALA A 45 1.25 17.36 28.64
N ARG A 46 2.34 18.08 28.37
CA ARG A 46 3.16 17.90 27.18
C ARG A 46 3.79 16.50 27.27
N TYR A 47 3.51 15.63 26.30
CA TYR A 47 4.25 14.38 26.13
C TYR A 47 5.19 14.52 24.94
N PRO A 48 6.51 14.31 25.10
CA PRO A 48 7.40 14.12 23.97
C PRO A 48 7.26 12.66 23.54
N TYR A 49 6.54 12.41 22.45
CA TYR A 49 6.66 11.16 21.73
C TYR A 49 7.62 11.42 20.56
N ASP A 50 8.85 10.94 20.68
CA ASP A 50 9.84 10.93 19.60
C ASP A 50 9.57 9.67 18.74
N PRO A 51 9.04 9.81 17.50
CA PRO A 51 8.94 8.67 16.60
C PRO A 51 10.34 8.18 16.21
N PRO A 52 10.54 6.88 15.92
CA PRO A 52 11.82 6.39 15.43
C PRO A 52 12.24 7.21 14.20
N LEU A 53 13.37 7.90 14.35
CA LEU A 53 13.98 8.79 13.36
C LEU A 53 14.00 8.14 11.97
N LEU A 54 13.11 8.62 11.09
CA LEU A 54 13.14 8.35 9.65
C LEU A 54 13.42 9.59 8.82
N ASP A 55 13.67 10.76 9.42
CA ASP A 55 14.06 11.97 8.69
C ASP A 55 14.89 12.93 9.55
N ARG A 56 16.14 13.16 9.14
CA ARG A 56 16.82 14.47 9.27
C ARG A 56 17.77 14.67 8.08
N PRO A 57 17.46 15.58 7.14
CA PRO A 57 18.44 16.14 6.22
C PRO A 57 19.02 17.45 6.80
N ASP A 58 20.35 17.50 6.88
CA ASP A 58 21.28 18.65 6.94
C ASP A 58 21.21 19.70 8.08
N GLY A 59 22.38 19.99 8.69
CA GLY A 59 22.58 21.12 9.60
C GLY A 59 23.91 21.18 10.37
N PHE A 60 25.00 21.51 9.67
CA PHE A 60 26.31 22.06 10.09
C PHE A 60 26.55 22.47 11.58
N GLN A 61 27.62 21.97 12.22
CA GLN A 61 28.64 22.80 12.93
C GLN A 61 29.95 22.02 13.19
N ARG A 62 31.08 22.65 12.81
CA ARG A 62 32.47 22.25 13.07
C ARG A 62 32.76 22.20 14.57
N THR A 63 33.48 21.18 15.05
CA THR A 63 34.79 21.32 15.73
C THR A 63 35.42 19.98 16.10
N LEU A 64 36.66 19.80 15.61
CA LEU A 64 37.85 19.24 16.29
C LEU A 64 37.99 17.72 16.48
N TRP A 65 39.03 17.23 15.79
CA TRP A 65 39.91 16.09 16.09
C TRP A 65 39.32 14.68 16.17
N GLY A 66 39.35 14.02 15.00
CA GLY A 66 40.12 12.81 14.80
C GLY A 66 39.75 11.61 15.65
N GLN A 67 38.69 10.89 15.26
CA GLN A 67 38.63 9.43 15.29
C GLN A 67 37.81 8.95 14.09
N GLN A 68 38.10 7.73 13.64
CA GLN A 68 37.65 7.13 12.39
C GLN A 68 36.11 7.16 12.22
N PRO A 69 35.59 7.21 10.98
CA PRO A 69 34.15 7.13 10.78
C PRO A 69 33.68 5.71 11.11
N GLU A 70 33.03 5.58 12.26
CA GLU A 70 32.25 4.41 12.63
C GLU A 70 31.17 4.13 11.59
N GLU A 71 30.98 2.85 11.29
CA GLU A 71 29.85 2.30 10.55
C GLU A 71 28.54 2.92 11.05
N ILE A 72 27.95 3.80 10.24
CA ILE A 72 26.55 4.18 10.38
C ILE A 72 25.75 2.89 10.15
N SER A 73 25.44 2.20 11.24
CA SER A 73 24.53 1.06 11.28
C SER A 73 23.23 1.46 10.59
N ARG A 74 23.11 1.13 9.30
CA ARG A 74 21.85 1.17 8.54
C ARG A 74 20.89 0.21 9.23
N ARG A 75 20.12 0.72 10.19
CA ARG A 75 19.02 -0.02 10.80
C ARG A 75 18.09 -0.45 9.67
N SER A 76 17.91 -1.75 9.49
CA SER A 76 17.00 -2.32 8.49
C SER A 76 15.58 -1.81 8.76
N ILE A 77 15.09 -0.89 7.93
CA ILE A 77 13.70 -0.43 7.99
C ILE A 77 12.86 -1.50 7.31
N THR A 78 12.15 -2.30 8.11
CA THR A 78 11.17 -3.25 7.59
C THR A 78 9.78 -2.62 7.67
N LEU A 79 8.87 -3.00 6.77
CA LEU A 79 7.47 -2.56 6.84
C LEU A 79 6.87 -2.96 8.20
N ALA A 80 7.28 -4.13 8.70
CA ALA A 80 7.00 -4.60 10.05
C ALA A 80 7.37 -3.58 11.15
N GLY A 81 8.56 -2.96 11.12
CA GLY A 81 8.93 -1.94 12.12
C GLY A 81 8.09 -0.67 12.05
N VAL A 82 7.57 -0.31 10.88
CA VAL A 82 6.68 0.84 10.69
C VAL A 82 5.24 0.52 11.14
N ILE A 83 4.83 -0.75 10.95
CA ILE A 83 3.49 -1.25 11.27
C ILE A 83 3.38 -1.77 12.72
N ALA A 84 4.45 -2.20 13.38
CA ALA A 84 4.47 -2.90 14.68
C ALA A 84 3.76 -2.22 15.87
N GLN A 85 3.25 -1.00 15.69
CA GLN A 85 2.42 -0.30 16.68
C GLN A 85 0.92 -0.38 16.34
N LEU A 86 0.55 -1.21 15.36
CA LEU A 86 -0.79 -1.53 14.90
C LEU A 86 -0.86 -3.06 14.72
N SER A 87 -1.94 -3.69 15.15
CA SER A 87 -2.19 -5.13 14.99
C SER A 87 -2.55 -5.46 13.53
N LEU A 88 -1.59 -5.32 12.61
CA LEU A 88 -1.76 -5.55 11.17
C LEU A 88 -0.70 -6.51 10.65
N THR A 89 -1.14 -7.51 9.88
CA THR A 89 -0.30 -8.56 9.30
C THR A 89 -0.44 -8.55 7.78
N LEU A 90 0.68 -8.57 7.05
CA LEU A 90 0.64 -8.76 5.59
C LEU A 90 0.45 -10.24 5.28
N VAL A 91 -0.42 -10.56 4.33
CA VAL A 91 -0.54 -11.95 3.87
C VAL A 91 0.60 -12.23 2.88
N LYS A 92 1.55 -13.06 3.29
CA LYS A 92 2.77 -13.36 2.54
C LYS A 92 2.47 -13.81 1.10
N GLY A 93 3.13 -13.20 0.12
CA GLY A 93 2.92 -13.46 -1.30
C GLY A 93 1.59 -12.94 -1.89
N PHE A 94 0.68 -12.40 -1.07
CA PHE A 94 -0.60 -11.87 -1.52
C PHE A 94 -0.67 -10.34 -1.36
N PRO A 95 -1.31 -9.62 -2.29
CA PRO A 95 -1.65 -8.21 -2.15
C PRO A 95 -2.85 -8.03 -1.20
N ALA A 96 -2.69 -8.50 0.04
CA ALA A 96 -3.71 -8.50 1.06
C ALA A 96 -3.08 -8.31 2.43
N LEU A 97 -3.82 -7.73 3.35
CA LEU A 97 -3.43 -7.61 4.75
C LEU A 97 -4.59 -8.01 5.65
N THR A 98 -4.29 -8.38 6.88
CA THR A 98 -5.27 -8.61 7.93
C THR A 98 -5.02 -7.70 9.12
N PHE A 99 -6.06 -7.39 9.88
CA PHE A 99 -5.95 -6.76 11.19
C PHE A 99 -7.10 -7.22 12.09
N THR A 100 -7.01 -6.94 13.39
CA THR A 100 -8.08 -7.28 14.35
C THR A 100 -8.77 -6.03 14.86
N VAL A 101 -10.09 -6.05 14.92
CA VAL A 101 -10.94 -5.02 15.53
C VAL A 101 -12.04 -5.71 16.33
N ASP A 102 -12.21 -5.34 17.62
CA ASP A 102 -13.24 -5.92 18.50
C ASP A 102 -13.29 -7.47 18.45
N ASP A 103 -12.12 -8.11 18.55
CA ASP A 103 -11.91 -9.56 18.44
C ASP A 103 -12.27 -10.20 17.08
N LYS A 104 -12.61 -9.40 16.06
CA LYS A 104 -12.87 -9.84 14.69
C LYS A 104 -11.64 -9.67 13.79
N ARG A 105 -11.31 -10.70 13.01
CA ARG A 105 -10.27 -10.67 11.97
C ARG A 105 -10.84 -10.05 10.70
N VAL A 106 -10.22 -8.97 10.25
CA VAL A 106 -10.54 -8.27 9.01
C VAL A 106 -9.52 -8.62 7.95
N LEU A 107 -9.96 -8.98 6.73
CA LEU A 107 -9.12 -9.11 5.54
C LEU A 107 -9.37 -7.93 4.60
N VAL A 108 -8.30 -7.27 4.15
CA VAL A 108 -8.37 -6.13 3.24
C VAL A 108 -7.68 -6.45 1.93
N VAL A 109 -8.39 -6.24 0.82
CA VAL A 109 -7.86 -6.32 -0.55
C VAL A 109 -8.32 -5.11 -1.36
N ALA A 110 -7.59 -4.75 -2.41
CA ALA A 110 -7.90 -3.59 -3.25
C ALA A 110 -7.88 -3.94 -4.75
N ASP A 111 -8.64 -3.19 -5.56
CA ASP A 111 -8.47 -3.13 -7.01
C ASP A 111 -8.60 -4.49 -7.72
N LEU A 112 -9.78 -5.11 -7.64
CA LEU A 112 -10.08 -6.39 -8.31
C LEU A 112 -10.24 -6.23 -9.82
N HIS A 113 -10.83 -5.12 -10.27
CA HIS A 113 -11.09 -4.80 -11.68
C HIS A 113 -11.66 -5.98 -12.49
N LEU A 114 -12.70 -6.62 -11.97
CA LEU A 114 -13.39 -7.70 -12.68
C LEU A 114 -14.02 -7.16 -13.97
N GLY A 115 -13.76 -7.81 -15.10
CA GLY A 115 -14.19 -7.40 -16.43
C GLY A 115 -13.14 -6.63 -17.23
N LEU A 116 -11.88 -6.57 -16.78
CA LEU A 116 -10.76 -6.02 -17.57
C LEU A 116 -10.66 -6.69 -18.95
N GLU A 117 -10.93 -7.99 -19.03
CA GLU A 117 -10.93 -8.75 -20.27
C GLU A 117 -12.00 -8.29 -21.27
N ASP A 118 -13.13 -7.73 -20.81
CA ASP A 118 -14.18 -7.24 -21.72
C ASP A 118 -13.68 -6.00 -22.49
N GLU A 119 -12.95 -5.11 -21.83
CA GLU A 119 -12.33 -3.94 -22.48
C GLU A 119 -11.26 -4.38 -23.50
N LEU A 120 -10.45 -5.37 -23.13
CA LEU A 120 -9.38 -5.88 -23.99
C LEU A 120 -9.95 -6.63 -25.20
N ALA A 121 -11.03 -7.40 -25.01
CA ALA A 121 -11.77 -8.05 -26.08
C ALA A 121 -12.38 -7.04 -27.05
N ALA A 122 -12.94 -5.93 -26.54
CA ALA A 122 -13.46 -4.84 -27.37
C ALA A 122 -12.37 -4.16 -28.22
N LYS A 123 -11.09 -4.27 -27.80
CA LYS A 123 -9.91 -3.80 -28.55
C LYS A 123 -9.31 -4.88 -29.46
N GLY A 124 -9.98 -6.02 -29.63
CA GLY A 124 -9.55 -7.12 -30.50
C GLY A 124 -8.52 -8.08 -29.86
N VAL A 125 -8.30 -7.99 -28.55
CA VAL A 125 -7.38 -8.87 -27.83
C VAL A 125 -8.17 -10.01 -27.18
N SER A 126 -7.95 -11.24 -27.64
CA SER A 126 -8.50 -12.44 -27.00
C SER A 126 -7.68 -12.79 -25.77
N ILE A 127 -8.31 -12.79 -24.61
CA ILE A 127 -7.66 -13.04 -23.32
C ILE A 127 -8.42 -14.14 -22.56
N PRO A 128 -7.72 -15.00 -21.81
CA PRO A 128 -8.36 -15.97 -20.93
C PRO A 128 -9.33 -15.31 -19.94
N ASP A 129 -10.21 -16.12 -19.35
CA ASP A 129 -11.15 -15.69 -18.32
C ASP A 129 -10.42 -15.15 -17.07
N LEU A 130 -10.15 -13.85 -17.04
CA LEU A 130 -9.42 -13.20 -15.96
C LEU A 130 -10.30 -13.02 -14.73
N SER A 131 -11.55 -12.57 -14.90
CA SER A 131 -12.45 -12.30 -13.78
C SER A 131 -12.67 -13.54 -12.93
N SER A 132 -12.99 -14.69 -13.55
CA SER A 132 -13.19 -15.94 -12.80
C SER A 132 -11.92 -16.37 -12.07
N ARG A 133 -10.73 -16.21 -12.68
CA ARG A 133 -9.45 -16.55 -12.03
C ARG A 133 -9.17 -15.67 -10.81
N ILE A 134 -9.47 -14.38 -10.91
CA ILE A 134 -9.28 -13.42 -9.81
C ILE A 134 -10.26 -13.74 -8.67
N SER A 135 -11.54 -13.98 -9.00
CA SER A 135 -12.57 -14.37 -8.04
C SER A 135 -12.21 -15.65 -7.29
N LEU A 136 -11.81 -16.71 -8.01
CA LEU A 136 -11.38 -17.96 -7.38
C LEU A 136 -10.17 -17.76 -6.46
N GLY A 137 -9.18 -16.96 -6.90
CA GLY A 137 -8.03 -16.63 -6.07
C GLY A 137 -8.38 -15.86 -4.79
N LEU A 138 -9.39 -14.97 -4.84
CA LEU A 138 -9.90 -14.26 -3.67
C LEU A 138 -10.64 -15.21 -2.72
N ILE A 139 -11.51 -16.08 -3.24
CA ILE A 139 -12.23 -17.08 -2.46
C ILE A 139 -11.25 -18.03 -1.76
N ASP A 140 -10.24 -18.52 -2.47
CA ASP A 140 -9.20 -19.38 -1.91
C ASP A 140 -8.40 -18.67 -0.82
N LEU A 141 -8.09 -17.38 -1.00
CA LEU A 141 -7.44 -16.57 0.02
C LEU A 141 -8.33 -16.43 1.27
N VAL A 142 -9.61 -16.14 1.11
CA VAL A 142 -10.57 -16.01 2.22
C VAL A 142 -10.71 -17.32 2.97
N LYS A 143 -10.79 -18.47 2.27
CA LYS A 143 -10.81 -19.79 2.91
C LYS A 143 -9.57 -20.06 3.76
N LYS A 144 -8.39 -19.64 3.28
CA LYS A 144 -7.11 -19.82 4.00
C LYS A 144 -6.97 -18.89 5.20
N GLN A 145 -7.48 -17.66 5.08
CA GLN A 145 -7.32 -16.64 6.12
C GLN A 145 -8.45 -16.64 7.15
N SER A 146 -9.60 -17.24 6.80
CA SER A 146 -10.82 -17.32 7.61
C SER A 146 -11.16 -16.00 8.32
N PRO A 147 -11.29 -14.87 7.60
CA PRO A 147 -11.65 -13.61 8.23
C PRO A 147 -13.12 -13.57 8.61
N ASP A 148 -13.47 -12.82 9.66
CA ASP A 148 -14.85 -12.52 10.01
C ASP A 148 -15.41 -11.43 9.10
N ILE A 149 -14.56 -10.48 8.69
CA ILE A 149 -14.92 -9.32 7.87
C ILE A 149 -14.02 -9.22 6.65
N ILE A 150 -14.60 -9.01 5.47
CA ILE A 150 -13.85 -8.64 4.26
C ILE A 150 -14.07 -7.16 3.95
N VAL A 151 -12.99 -6.44 3.68
CA VAL A 151 -13.03 -5.09 3.12
C VAL A 151 -12.42 -5.09 1.71
N LEU A 152 -13.24 -4.72 0.72
CA LEU A 152 -12.79 -4.43 -0.63
C LEU A 152 -12.56 -2.90 -0.77
N LEU A 153 -11.31 -2.48 -0.91
CA LEU A 153 -10.91 -1.07 -1.09
C LEU A 153 -11.09 -0.61 -2.55
N GLY A 154 -12.32 -0.72 -3.04
CA GLY A 154 -12.77 -0.16 -4.31
C GLY A 154 -12.23 -0.83 -5.56
N ASP A 155 -12.74 -0.35 -6.68
CA ASP A 155 -12.51 -0.86 -8.04
C ASP A 155 -12.73 -2.37 -8.11
N VAL A 156 -13.89 -2.81 -7.60
CA VAL A 156 -14.33 -4.21 -7.65
C VAL A 156 -14.54 -4.64 -9.09
N LYS A 157 -15.07 -3.74 -9.92
CA LYS A 157 -15.27 -3.96 -11.36
C LYS A 157 -14.38 -3.06 -12.20
N HIS A 158 -14.16 -3.47 -13.44
CA HIS A 158 -13.55 -2.65 -14.47
C HIS A 158 -14.61 -1.82 -15.22
N GLY A 159 -14.19 -0.67 -15.75
CA GLY A 159 -15.08 0.29 -16.43
C GLY A 159 -15.99 1.08 -15.48
N VAL A 160 -16.29 2.34 -15.83
CA VAL A 160 -17.12 3.23 -14.99
C VAL A 160 -18.60 2.84 -15.04
N GLY A 161 -19.10 2.43 -16.21
CA GLY A 161 -20.47 1.96 -16.40
C GLY A 161 -20.68 0.52 -15.97
N LEU A 162 -21.89 -0.02 -16.20
CA LEU A 162 -22.18 -1.41 -15.91
C LEU A 162 -21.37 -2.34 -16.82
N PRO A 163 -20.77 -3.43 -16.29
CA PRO A 163 -19.99 -4.37 -17.07
C PRO A 163 -20.90 -5.31 -17.88
N SER A 164 -20.34 -6.25 -18.65
CA SER A 164 -21.13 -7.24 -19.37
C SER A 164 -21.99 -8.09 -18.42
N LEU A 165 -23.09 -8.68 -18.91
CA LEU A 165 -23.95 -9.55 -18.10
C LEU A 165 -23.18 -10.71 -17.47
N ARG A 166 -22.18 -11.25 -18.19
CA ARG A 166 -21.28 -12.29 -17.70
C ARG A 166 -20.48 -11.81 -16.48
N VAL A 167 -19.83 -10.66 -16.57
CA VAL A 167 -19.04 -10.10 -15.45
C VAL A 167 -19.93 -9.73 -14.27
N ARG A 168 -21.15 -9.22 -14.52
CA ARG A 168 -22.14 -8.99 -13.44
C ARG A 168 -22.46 -10.27 -12.69
N GLN A 169 -22.64 -11.37 -13.42
CA GLN A 169 -22.90 -12.67 -12.82
C GLN A 169 -21.72 -13.14 -11.97
N ILE A 170 -20.49 -13.04 -12.49
CA ILE A 170 -19.26 -13.39 -11.75
C ILE A 170 -19.14 -12.57 -10.47
N ILE A 171 -19.33 -11.25 -10.52
CA ILE A 171 -19.28 -10.37 -9.34
C ILE A 171 -20.31 -10.83 -8.30
N ARG A 172 -21.55 -11.07 -8.71
CA ARG A 172 -22.62 -11.48 -7.80
C ARG A 172 -22.34 -12.84 -7.16
N GLU A 173 -21.97 -13.84 -7.96
CA GLU A 173 -21.62 -15.18 -7.48
C GLU A 173 -20.44 -15.13 -6.51
N THR A 174 -19.39 -14.39 -6.86
CA THR A 174 -18.22 -14.19 -5.97
C THR A 174 -18.65 -13.60 -4.64
N LEU A 175 -19.47 -12.54 -4.63
CA LEU A 175 -19.92 -11.91 -3.38
C LEU A 175 -20.85 -12.82 -2.57
N CYS A 176 -21.70 -13.64 -3.21
CA CYS A 176 -22.48 -14.65 -2.52
C CYS A 176 -21.58 -15.69 -1.84
N ASP A 177 -20.59 -16.24 -2.57
CA ASP A 177 -19.65 -17.21 -2.03
C ASP A 177 -18.87 -16.63 -0.82
N LEU A 178 -18.49 -15.35 -0.89
CA LEU A 178 -17.82 -14.68 0.21
C LEU A 178 -18.75 -14.44 1.42
N LEU A 179 -20.03 -14.18 1.20
CA LEU A 179 -21.04 -14.03 2.28
C LEU A 179 -21.30 -15.37 2.99
N GLU A 180 -21.12 -16.50 2.31
CA GLU A 180 -21.19 -17.82 2.97
C GLU A 180 -19.97 -18.11 3.84
N LEU A 181 -18.85 -17.43 3.61
CA LEU A 181 -17.57 -17.66 4.28
C LEU A 181 -17.28 -16.64 5.39
N THR A 182 -18.03 -15.55 5.49
CA THR A 182 -17.73 -14.41 6.37
C THR A 182 -18.99 -13.80 6.98
N GLU A 183 -18.86 -13.08 8.08
CA GLU A 183 -19.98 -12.41 8.74
C GLU A 183 -20.38 -11.11 8.03
N GLU A 184 -19.40 -10.39 7.47
CA GLU A 184 -19.63 -9.08 6.86
C GLU A 184 -18.70 -8.85 5.66
N ILE A 185 -19.26 -8.27 4.59
CA ILE A 185 -18.50 -7.73 3.47
C ILE A 185 -18.76 -6.23 3.36
N CYS A 186 -17.68 -5.46 3.41
CA CYS A 186 -17.66 -4.02 3.20
C CYS A 186 -16.98 -3.69 1.87
N ILE A 187 -17.59 -2.82 1.07
CA ILE A 187 -16.97 -2.31 -0.16
C ILE A 187 -16.89 -0.79 -0.07
N ILE A 188 -15.69 -0.25 -0.08
CA ILE A 188 -15.44 1.18 -0.21
C ILE A 188 -15.42 1.53 -1.68
N LYS A 189 -16.37 2.34 -2.16
CA LYS A 189 -16.49 2.61 -3.60
C LYS A 189 -15.21 3.25 -4.17
N GLY A 190 -14.69 2.64 -5.22
CA GLY A 190 -13.68 3.21 -6.11
C GLY A 190 -14.30 4.00 -7.26
N ASN A 191 -13.45 4.60 -8.10
CA ASN A 191 -13.92 5.39 -9.24
C ASN A 191 -14.49 4.52 -10.37
N HIS A 192 -14.20 3.22 -10.39
CA HIS A 192 -14.80 2.27 -11.32
C HIS A 192 -16.10 1.66 -10.79
N ASP A 193 -16.49 1.88 -9.55
CA ASP A 193 -17.66 1.20 -8.95
C ASP A 193 -19.01 1.91 -9.20
N GLY A 194 -19.12 2.67 -10.30
CA GLY A 194 -20.38 3.26 -10.74
C GLY A 194 -21.41 2.17 -11.10
N GLY A 195 -22.62 2.24 -10.52
CA GLY A 195 -23.68 1.25 -10.75
C GLY A 195 -23.42 -0.12 -10.11
N LEU A 196 -22.43 -0.24 -9.21
CA LEU A 196 -22.13 -1.51 -8.54
C LEU A 196 -23.31 -2.02 -7.69
N GLU A 197 -24.10 -1.10 -7.12
CA GLU A 197 -25.29 -1.38 -6.32
C GLU A 197 -26.37 -2.17 -7.09
N GLU A 198 -26.37 -2.13 -8.43
CA GLU A 198 -27.30 -2.91 -9.27
C GLU A 198 -26.87 -4.39 -9.41
N ILE A 199 -25.65 -4.72 -8.98
CA ILE A 199 -25.02 -6.02 -9.21
C ILE A 199 -24.94 -6.82 -7.91
N ILE A 200 -24.56 -6.15 -6.82
CA ILE A 200 -24.27 -6.79 -5.53
C ILE A 200 -25.49 -7.52 -4.94
N PRO A 201 -25.27 -8.64 -4.25
CA PRO A 201 -26.33 -9.29 -3.47
C PRO A 201 -26.67 -8.48 -2.21
N GLN A 202 -27.82 -8.81 -1.60
CA GLN A 202 -28.15 -8.32 -0.25
C GLN A 202 -27.12 -8.84 0.77
N GLY A 203 -26.88 -8.07 1.83
CA GLY A 203 -25.90 -8.41 2.88
C GLY A 203 -24.51 -7.79 2.67
N VAL A 204 -24.22 -7.24 1.49
CA VAL A 204 -22.98 -6.47 1.25
C VAL A 204 -23.18 -5.00 1.64
N ARG A 205 -22.32 -4.49 2.52
CA ARG A 205 -22.32 -3.10 2.95
C ARG A 205 -21.51 -2.24 1.98
N ILE A 206 -22.15 -1.24 1.39
CA ILE A 206 -21.49 -0.27 0.50
C ILE A 206 -21.17 1.01 1.27
N ILE A 207 -19.91 1.41 1.22
CA ILE A 207 -19.37 2.63 1.81
C ILE A 207 -19.04 3.60 0.68
N GLY A 208 -19.38 4.87 0.87
CA GLY A 208 -19.15 5.92 -0.11
C GLY A 208 -17.66 6.16 -0.44
N PRO A 209 -17.37 6.95 -1.48
CA PRO A 209 -16.00 7.17 -1.96
C PRO A 209 -15.08 7.91 -0.98
N ARG A 210 -15.66 8.49 0.08
CA ARG A 210 -14.94 9.20 1.16
C ARG A 210 -14.34 8.26 2.21
N GLY A 211 -14.59 6.96 2.11
CA GLY A 211 -14.06 5.97 3.05
C GLY A 211 -14.78 5.92 4.39
N GLU A 212 -14.21 5.15 5.31
CA GLU A 212 -14.72 4.92 6.67
C GLU A 212 -13.57 4.59 7.63
N VAL A 213 -13.78 4.82 8.92
CA VAL A 213 -12.88 4.39 9.99
C VAL A 213 -13.34 3.03 10.54
N ILE A 214 -12.42 2.05 10.59
CA ILE A 214 -12.64 0.75 11.23
C ILE A 214 -11.53 0.54 12.27
N GLY A 215 -11.89 0.52 13.55
CA GLY A 215 -10.92 0.57 14.65
C GLY A 215 -10.09 1.85 14.61
N ASP A 216 -8.77 1.72 14.63
CA ASP A 216 -7.82 2.85 14.55
C ASP A 216 -7.34 3.16 13.12
N LEU A 217 -7.89 2.45 12.13
CA LEU A 217 -7.48 2.55 10.72
C LEU A 217 -8.52 3.36 9.94
N GLY A 218 -8.02 4.25 9.09
CA GLY A 218 -8.84 4.88 8.06
C GLY A 218 -8.78 4.04 6.78
N LEU A 219 -9.91 3.78 6.14
CA LEU A 219 -9.96 2.96 4.94
C LEU A 219 -10.55 3.78 3.80
N ILE A 220 -9.82 3.87 2.69
CA ILE A 220 -10.20 4.64 1.51
C ILE A 220 -9.88 3.85 0.24
N HIS A 221 -10.54 4.14 -0.87
CA HIS A 221 -10.01 3.71 -2.17
C HIS A 221 -8.83 4.61 -2.59
N GLY A 222 -8.96 5.93 -2.43
CA GLY A 222 -7.87 6.89 -2.71
C GLY A 222 -8.07 7.78 -3.95
N HIS A 223 -9.18 7.65 -4.66
CA HIS A 223 -9.51 8.51 -5.82
C HIS A 223 -10.16 9.86 -5.43
N SER A 224 -10.64 9.99 -4.18
CA SER A 224 -11.39 11.16 -3.70
C SER A 224 -10.93 11.59 -2.30
N TRP A 225 -11.22 12.83 -1.90
CA TRP A 225 -10.90 13.33 -0.56
C TRP A 225 -11.66 12.55 0.52
N PRO A 226 -10.99 12.03 1.55
CA PRO A 226 -11.64 11.26 2.61
C PRO A 226 -12.60 12.08 3.48
N ALA A 227 -13.34 11.38 4.33
CA ALA A 227 -13.98 11.98 5.50
C ALA A 227 -12.91 12.58 6.43
N ASP A 228 -13.20 13.72 7.06
CA ASP A 228 -12.17 14.46 7.80
C ASP A 228 -11.67 13.68 9.04
N GLU A 229 -12.51 12.81 9.60
CA GLU A 229 -12.17 11.88 10.69
C GLU A 229 -11.04 10.90 10.33
N ILE A 230 -10.89 10.53 9.05
CA ILE A 230 -9.83 9.60 8.59
C ILE A 230 -8.43 10.18 8.82
N PHE A 231 -8.29 11.51 8.80
CA PHE A 231 -6.99 12.15 9.08
C PHE A 231 -6.56 12.01 10.54
N SER A 232 -7.48 11.68 11.44
CA SER A 232 -7.17 11.40 12.84
C SER A 232 -6.61 9.98 13.05
N CYS A 233 -6.81 9.09 12.07
CA CYS A 233 -6.28 7.73 12.11
C CYS A 233 -4.75 7.73 12.01
N ARG A 234 -4.14 6.82 12.76
CA ARG A 234 -2.68 6.63 12.75
C ARG A 234 -2.17 6.18 11.38
N LEU A 235 -2.93 5.32 10.73
CA LEU A 235 -2.62 4.77 9.42
C LEU A 235 -3.90 4.75 8.59
N VAL A 236 -3.76 5.11 7.32
CA VAL A 236 -4.83 5.04 6.32
C VAL A 236 -4.47 3.96 5.30
N LEU A 237 -5.37 3.02 5.06
CA LEU A 237 -5.25 2.01 4.01
C LEU A 237 -5.90 2.54 2.73
N ALA A 238 -5.17 2.45 1.61
CA ALA A 238 -5.64 2.94 0.31
C ALA A 238 -5.38 1.94 -0.82
N GLY A 239 -6.24 1.92 -1.85
CA GLY A 239 -6.03 1.22 -3.13
C GLY A 239 -5.60 2.19 -4.23
N HIS A 240 -6.23 2.07 -5.41
CA HIS A 240 -6.25 3.04 -6.54
C HIS A 240 -4.93 3.25 -7.30
N ILE A 241 -3.83 3.45 -6.58
CA ILE A 241 -2.54 3.85 -7.15
C ILE A 241 -1.85 2.67 -7.84
N HIS A 242 -2.14 1.44 -7.41
CA HIS A 242 -1.50 0.20 -7.88
C HIS A 242 0.04 0.28 -7.83
N PRO A 243 0.63 0.52 -6.65
CA PRO A 243 2.07 0.69 -6.51
C PRO A 243 2.86 -0.51 -7.07
N ALA A 244 3.84 -0.21 -7.92
CA ALA A 244 4.82 -1.18 -8.39
C ALA A 244 6.18 -0.52 -8.61
N VAL A 245 7.23 -1.31 -8.43
CA VAL A 245 8.63 -0.88 -8.57
C VAL A 245 9.28 -1.64 -9.71
N ARG A 246 10.12 -0.96 -10.48
CA ARG A 246 10.99 -1.60 -11.47
C ARG A 246 12.24 -2.11 -10.76
N VAL A 247 12.48 -3.41 -10.82
CA VAL A 247 13.66 -4.07 -10.25
C VAL A 247 14.52 -4.58 -11.40
N THR A 248 15.78 -4.16 -11.43
CA THR A 248 16.76 -4.60 -12.43
C THR A 248 17.73 -5.58 -11.79
N ASP A 249 17.83 -6.77 -12.36
CA ASP A 249 18.83 -7.76 -11.97
C ASP A 249 20.24 -7.23 -12.32
N PRO A 250 21.16 -7.12 -11.34
CA PRO A 250 22.49 -6.54 -11.59
C PRO A 250 23.40 -7.47 -12.41
N GLY A 251 23.17 -8.79 -12.38
CA GLY A 251 23.97 -9.76 -13.12
C GLY A 251 23.54 -9.90 -14.57
N THR A 252 22.22 -9.84 -14.85
CA THR A 252 21.68 -10.01 -16.21
C THR A 252 21.27 -8.71 -16.89
N GLY A 253 21.11 -7.63 -16.13
CA GLY A 253 20.53 -6.36 -16.61
C GLY A 253 19.03 -6.45 -16.90
N HIS A 254 18.38 -7.58 -16.61
CA HIS A 254 16.97 -7.78 -16.88
C HIS A 254 16.12 -6.95 -15.91
N ALA A 255 15.23 -6.11 -16.45
CA ALA A 255 14.30 -5.35 -15.65
C ALA A 255 12.92 -6.02 -15.60
N SER A 256 12.39 -6.16 -14.39
CA SER A 256 11.04 -6.65 -14.11
C SER A 256 10.25 -5.60 -13.32
N ILE A 257 8.92 -5.62 -13.45
CA ILE A 257 8.03 -4.79 -12.64
C ILE A 257 7.43 -5.69 -11.56
N VAL A 258 7.60 -5.29 -10.29
CA VAL A 258 7.13 -6.03 -9.13
C VAL A 258 6.11 -5.18 -8.39
N ARG A 259 4.94 -5.77 -8.10
CA ARG A 259 3.92 -5.15 -7.24
C ARG A 259 4.49 -4.91 -5.85
N ALA A 260 4.19 -3.75 -5.29
CA ALA A 260 4.77 -3.34 -4.03
C ALA A 260 3.71 -2.72 -3.13
N TRP A 261 3.87 -2.88 -1.82
CA TRP A 261 3.27 -1.97 -0.86
C TRP A 261 3.97 -0.63 -0.94
N MET A 262 3.22 0.46 -0.76
CA MET A 262 3.81 1.79 -0.67
C MET A 262 3.33 2.47 0.60
N ILE A 263 4.26 2.89 1.46
CA ILE A 263 3.95 3.79 2.57
C ILE A 263 4.38 5.20 2.21
N VAL A 264 3.49 6.16 2.40
CA VAL A 264 3.71 7.55 2.00
C VAL A 264 3.07 8.50 3.03
N PRO A 265 3.75 9.57 3.44
CA PRO A 265 3.14 10.56 4.31
C PRO A 265 2.19 11.47 3.53
N TRP A 266 1.21 12.00 4.23
CA TRP A 266 0.42 13.12 3.73
C TRP A 266 1.29 14.39 3.61
N ARG A 267 0.99 15.26 2.65
CA ARG A 267 1.54 16.62 2.59
C ARG A 267 0.90 17.45 3.67
N ARG A 268 1.71 17.91 4.62
CA ARG A 268 1.25 18.69 5.78
C ARG A 268 0.42 19.90 5.35
N GLU A 269 0.92 20.65 4.38
CA GLU A 269 0.29 21.89 3.90
C GLU A 269 -1.10 21.61 3.31
N ALA A 270 -1.23 20.53 2.52
CA ALA A 270 -2.51 20.15 1.92
C ALA A 270 -3.53 19.70 2.97
N LEU A 271 -3.09 19.04 4.04
CA LEU A 271 -3.97 18.65 5.15
C LEU A 271 -4.38 19.85 6.00
N GLU A 272 -3.46 20.75 6.32
CA GLU A 272 -3.74 21.97 7.09
C GLU A 272 -4.72 22.88 6.34
N GLU A 273 -4.55 23.03 5.02
CA GLU A 273 -5.50 23.74 4.15
C GLU A 273 -6.89 23.08 4.18
N ARG A 274 -6.93 21.74 4.08
CA ARG A 274 -8.18 20.98 4.08
C ARG A 274 -8.93 21.03 5.41
N LEU A 275 -8.21 20.90 6.52
CA LEU A 275 -8.76 20.80 7.88
C LEU A 275 -8.96 22.17 8.54
N GLY A 276 -8.34 23.22 8.01
CA GLY A 276 -8.35 24.56 8.60
C GLY A 276 -7.67 24.63 9.97
N THR A 277 -6.88 23.62 10.35
CA THR A 277 -6.20 23.52 11.64
C THR A 277 -4.80 22.91 11.49
N PRO A 278 -3.85 23.25 12.37
CA PRO A 278 -2.52 22.65 12.35
C PRO A 278 -2.57 21.14 12.59
N VAL A 279 -1.82 20.38 11.79
CA VAL A 279 -1.75 18.92 11.94
C VAL A 279 -0.70 18.58 12.99
N SER A 280 -1.16 18.03 14.13
CA SER A 280 -0.31 17.71 15.28
C SER A 280 0.43 16.38 15.14
N ARG A 281 -0.03 15.47 14.26
CA ARG A 281 0.52 14.11 14.07
C ARG A 281 0.72 13.80 12.59
N GLU A 282 1.85 13.19 12.25
CA GLU A 282 2.04 12.61 10.91
C GLU A 282 1.26 11.31 10.77
N SER A 283 0.03 11.39 10.24
CA SER A 283 -0.66 10.22 9.69
C SER A 283 0.06 9.76 8.41
N ARG A 284 0.01 8.46 8.11
CA ARG A 284 0.60 7.88 6.90
C ARG A 284 -0.44 7.10 6.13
N VAL A 285 -0.21 6.96 4.84
CA VAL A 285 -1.03 6.13 3.95
C VAL A 285 -0.23 4.89 3.58
N LEU A 286 -0.75 3.71 3.90
CA LEU A 286 -0.30 2.43 3.35
C LEU A 286 -1.18 2.11 2.14
N VAL A 287 -0.58 2.21 0.98
CA VAL A 287 -1.21 1.92 -0.29
C VAL A 287 -0.98 0.45 -0.63
N LEU A 288 -2.09 -0.27 -0.77
CA LEU A 288 -2.14 -1.67 -1.14
C LEU A 288 -1.75 -1.83 -2.61
N PRO A 289 -0.94 -2.84 -2.96
CA PRO A 289 -0.83 -3.27 -4.33
C PRO A 289 -2.16 -3.82 -4.82
N ALA A 290 -2.45 -3.65 -6.12
CA ALA A 290 -3.67 -4.20 -6.72
C ALA A 290 -3.73 -5.72 -6.59
N PHE A 291 -4.90 -6.24 -6.22
CA PHE A 291 -5.14 -7.66 -6.12
C PHE A 291 -5.05 -8.32 -7.50
N ASN A 292 -5.69 -7.70 -8.49
CA ASN A 292 -5.60 -8.11 -9.87
C ASN A 292 -4.19 -7.84 -10.42
N ARG A 293 -3.49 -8.90 -10.82
CA ARG A 293 -2.12 -8.77 -11.35
C ARG A 293 -2.03 -8.30 -12.81
N TYR A 294 -3.17 -8.13 -13.48
CA TYR A 294 -3.25 -7.78 -14.90
C TYR A 294 -3.55 -6.30 -15.13
N VAL A 295 -3.87 -5.55 -14.09
CA VAL A 295 -4.12 -4.11 -14.21
C VAL A 295 -2.80 -3.36 -14.39
N GLY A 296 -2.88 -2.23 -15.09
CA GLY A 296 -1.74 -1.33 -15.23
C GLY A 296 -1.26 -0.85 -13.87
N TYR A 297 0.06 -0.76 -13.71
CA TYR A 297 0.69 -0.28 -12.50
C TYR A 297 1.04 1.18 -12.58
N GLY A 298 0.94 1.85 -11.44
CA GLY A 298 1.63 3.09 -11.22
C GLY A 298 3.12 2.86 -11.00
N VAL A 299 3.86 2.66 -12.10
CA VAL A 299 5.31 2.40 -12.02
C VAL A 299 6.05 3.66 -11.59
N VAL A 300 6.69 3.59 -10.43
CA VAL A 300 7.62 4.62 -9.98
C VAL A 300 9.01 4.29 -10.54
N SER A 301 9.32 4.82 -11.73
CA SER A 301 10.68 4.88 -12.26
C SER A 301 10.92 6.28 -12.81
N GLY A 302 12.05 6.88 -12.46
CA GLY A 302 12.62 8.22 -12.71
C GLY A 302 11.84 9.32 -13.42
N GLN A 303 11.02 9.01 -14.42
CA GLN A 303 10.12 9.92 -15.08
C GLN A 303 8.89 9.16 -15.60
N THR A 304 7.83 8.99 -14.81
CA THR A 304 6.50 8.70 -15.39
C THR A 304 5.33 9.27 -14.58
N ARG A 305 4.77 10.37 -15.09
CA ARG A 305 3.43 10.97 -14.87
C ARG A 305 2.70 10.62 -13.56
N MET A 306 3.10 11.26 -12.47
CA MET A 306 2.35 11.34 -11.21
C MET A 306 0.88 11.82 -11.38
N ARG A 307 0.57 12.51 -12.49
CA ARG A 307 -0.80 12.96 -12.84
C ARG A 307 -1.80 11.81 -13.09
N ARG A 308 -1.35 10.55 -13.20
CA ARG A 308 -2.24 9.39 -13.40
C ARG A 308 -2.81 8.79 -12.11
N PHE A 309 -2.33 9.20 -10.94
CA PHE A 309 -2.73 8.63 -9.64
C PHE A 309 -3.96 9.30 -9.00
N GLY A 310 -4.69 10.11 -9.77
CA GLY A 310 -5.82 10.89 -9.27
C GLY A 310 -5.44 12.14 -8.47
N PRO A 311 -6.42 13.00 -8.15
CA PRO A 311 -6.19 14.28 -7.49
C PRO A 311 -5.58 14.13 -6.09
N LEU A 312 -6.00 13.11 -5.33
CA LEU A 312 -5.53 12.88 -3.97
C LEU A 312 -4.04 12.53 -3.94
N ALA A 313 -3.58 11.58 -4.76
CA ALA A 313 -2.17 11.22 -4.79
C ALA A 313 -1.27 12.36 -5.27
N PHE A 314 -1.76 13.18 -6.21
CA PHE A 314 -0.99 14.30 -6.75
C PHE A 314 -0.90 15.49 -5.78
N HIS A 315 -1.98 15.79 -5.05
CA HIS A 315 -2.07 16.98 -4.20
C HIS A 315 -1.82 16.70 -2.72
N ALA A 316 -2.27 15.56 -2.21
CA ALA A 316 -2.30 15.28 -0.78
C ALA A 316 -1.18 14.34 -0.31
N LEU A 317 -0.52 13.58 -1.20
CA LEU A 317 0.55 12.65 -0.82
C LEU A 317 1.93 13.21 -1.16
N ASP A 318 2.87 13.08 -0.22
CA ASP A 318 4.28 13.41 -0.45
C ASP A 318 5.03 12.22 -1.03
N MET A 319 4.77 11.97 -2.32
CA MET A 319 5.33 10.84 -3.06
C MET A 319 6.87 10.85 -3.12
N LYS A 320 7.53 11.99 -2.84
CA LYS A 320 9.01 12.03 -2.77
C LYS A 320 9.54 11.29 -1.55
N ARG A 321 8.74 11.23 -0.48
CA ARG A 321 9.02 10.49 0.77
C ARG A 321 8.31 9.13 0.82
N ALA A 322 7.92 8.59 -0.34
CA ALA A 322 7.32 7.26 -0.41
C ALA A 322 8.39 6.16 -0.26
N HIS A 323 8.03 5.07 0.41
CA HIS A 323 8.86 3.88 0.59
C HIS A 323 8.11 2.65 0.10
N PHE A 324 8.82 1.74 -0.56
CA PHE A 324 8.25 0.57 -1.21
C PHE A 324 8.69 -0.73 -0.58
N PHE A 325 7.79 -1.72 -0.56
CA PHE A 325 8.06 -3.04 0.00
C PHE A 325 7.49 -4.14 -0.89
N SER A 326 8.15 -5.30 -0.96
CA SER A 326 7.63 -6.48 -1.67
C SER A 326 6.38 -7.02 -1.00
N LEU A 327 5.63 -7.90 -1.69
CA LEU A 327 4.46 -8.54 -1.10
C LEU A 327 4.77 -9.31 0.21
N ASP A 328 6.02 -9.74 0.39
CA ASP A 328 6.50 -10.41 1.60
C ASP A 328 7.02 -9.44 2.68
N GLY A 329 6.93 -8.12 2.43
CA GLY A 329 7.33 -7.07 3.38
C GLY A 329 8.80 -6.68 3.32
N HIS A 330 9.57 -7.15 2.34
CA HIS A 330 10.98 -6.76 2.17
C HIS A 330 11.08 -5.34 1.62
N TYR A 331 11.98 -4.53 2.18
CA TYR A 331 12.19 -3.16 1.70
C TYR A 331 12.80 -3.16 0.30
N LEU A 332 12.17 -2.45 -0.63
CA LEU A 332 12.59 -2.33 -2.03
C LEU A 332 13.29 -1.00 -2.33
N GLY A 333 13.19 -0.02 -1.43
CA GLY A 333 13.77 1.31 -1.62
C GLY A 333 12.77 2.44 -1.42
N SER A 334 13.28 3.66 -1.38
CA SER A 334 12.52 4.91 -1.37
C SER A 334 12.23 5.38 -2.80
N ALA A 335 11.28 6.30 -2.97
CA ALA A 335 11.01 6.91 -4.26
C ALA A 335 12.25 7.60 -4.86
N ALA A 336 13.14 8.15 -4.04
CA ALA A 336 14.40 8.74 -4.51
C ALA A 336 15.35 7.68 -5.10
N GLU A 337 15.42 6.50 -4.47
CA GLU A 337 16.29 5.40 -4.92
C GLU A 337 15.70 4.66 -6.14
N CYS A 338 14.37 4.51 -6.21
CA CYS A 338 13.69 3.89 -7.35
C CYS A 338 13.55 4.83 -8.56
N SER A 339 13.90 6.11 -8.42
CA SER A 339 13.86 7.10 -9.50
C SER A 339 15.17 7.23 -10.29
N LEU A 340 16.24 6.53 -9.89
CA LEU A 340 17.54 6.50 -10.56
C LEU A 340 17.62 5.31 -11.54
#